data_AF-A0A0G0PWU6-F1
#
_entry.id   AF-A0A0G0PWU6-F1
#
_cell.length_a   1.000
_cell.length_b   1.000
_cell.length_c   1.000
_cell.angle_alpha   90.00
_cell.angle_beta   90.00
_cell.angle_gamma   90.00
#
_symmetry.space_group_name_H-M   'P 1'
#
loop_
_entity.id
_entity.type
_entity.pdbx_description
1 polymer ?
#
loop_
_entity_poly.entity_id
_entity_poly.type
_entity_poly.pdbx_seq_one_letter_code
_entity_poly.pdbx_strand_id
1 'polypeptide(L)'
;MNTKIIVIVGIILVIVVIGSFISRKKEIPQGEVEQKQIQNTLSPQTNSEGSVEVEVIPVEISDTSDLWQFKIVLNTHSVELDQDLTKITLLVDDKGNEYQSLSWEGAPPGGHHREGVLTFDSISPQPSSIELVVRDIDGIEERKFSWNL
;
A
#
# COMPACT_ATOMS: atom_id res chain seq x y z
N MET A 1 30.54 -19.45 -74.38
CA MET A 1 31.97 -19.38 -73.98
C MET A 1 32.12 -18.04 -73.27
N ASN A 2 31.99 -18.05 -71.95
CA ASN A 2 31.53 -16.89 -71.19
C ASN A 2 32.69 -16.30 -70.39
N THR A 3 32.84 -14.99 -70.51
CA THR A 3 33.94 -14.21 -69.97
C THR A 3 33.62 -13.73 -68.55
N LYS A 4 34.52 -14.05 -67.62
CA LYS A 4 35.01 -13.33 -66.41
C LYS A 4 34.08 -12.30 -65.73
N ILE A 5 33.91 -12.46 -64.40
CA ILE A 5 34.12 -11.49 -63.31
C ILE A 5 33.74 -12.22 -62.00
N ILE A 6 34.68 -12.50 -61.09
CA ILE A 6 34.45 -12.47 -59.62
C ILE A 6 35.76 -12.03 -58.94
N VAL A 7 35.59 -11.07 -58.05
CA VAL A 7 36.58 -10.16 -57.46
C VAL A 7 37.28 -10.76 -56.23
N ILE A 8 38.60 -10.88 -56.34
CA ILE A 8 39.72 -10.54 -55.42
C ILE A 8 39.47 -10.55 -53.89
N VAL A 9 40.21 -11.46 -53.22
CA VAL A 9 41.11 -11.29 -52.04
C VAL A 9 40.51 -10.51 -50.86
N GLY A 10 40.24 -11.11 -49.70
CA GLY A 10 41.23 -11.73 -48.80
C GLY A 10 41.92 -10.64 -47.95
N ILE A 11 42.14 -10.92 -46.67
CA ILE A 11 42.92 -10.14 -45.69
C ILE A 11 42.09 -9.17 -44.79
N ILE A 12 42.45 -9.20 -43.50
CA ILE A 12 42.44 -8.15 -42.46
C ILE A 12 41.39 -8.30 -41.35
N LEU A 13 41.79 -9.11 -40.36
CA LEU A 13 41.62 -8.82 -38.93
C LEU A 13 42.08 -7.40 -38.61
N VAL A 14 41.28 -6.66 -37.82
CA VAL A 14 41.67 -5.75 -36.72
C VAL A 14 40.58 -4.66 -36.55
N ILE A 15 39.71 -4.91 -35.56
CA ILE A 15 39.40 -4.01 -34.44
C ILE A 15 39.52 -2.51 -34.75
N VAL A 16 38.39 -1.83 -34.92
CA VAL A 16 37.97 -0.66 -34.10
C VAL A 16 36.45 -0.57 -34.24
N VAL A 17 35.74 -1.12 -33.27
CA VAL A 17 34.29 -0.92 -33.14
C VAL A 17 34.06 0.55 -32.81
N ILE A 18 33.46 1.24 -33.77
CA ILE A 18 32.98 2.61 -33.69
C ILE A 18 32.03 2.73 -32.50
N GLY A 19 32.19 3.85 -31.78
CA GLY A 19 31.53 4.17 -30.53
C GLY A 19 30.02 3.91 -30.53
N SER A 20 29.60 3.13 -29.54
CA SER A 20 28.30 3.29 -28.93
C SER A 20 28.48 3.03 -27.45
N PHE A 21 28.65 4.14 -26.71
CA PHE A 21 28.69 4.16 -25.25
C PHE A 21 27.28 3.89 -24.76
N ILE A 22 26.84 2.63 -24.87
CA ILE A 22 25.56 2.17 -24.33
C ILE A 22 25.81 1.90 -22.85
N SER A 23 25.27 2.79 -22.02
CA SER A 23 25.13 2.64 -20.58
C SER A 23 24.77 1.21 -20.21
N ARG A 24 25.73 0.46 -19.66
CA ARG A 24 25.45 -0.80 -18.98
C ARG A 24 24.69 -0.47 -17.69
N LYS A 25 23.37 -0.36 -17.79
CA LYS A 25 22.51 -0.52 -16.62
C LYS A 25 22.77 -1.95 -16.12
N LYS A 26 23.32 -2.08 -14.92
CA LYS A 26 23.52 -3.35 -14.25
C LYS A 26 22.14 -3.95 -13.97
N GLU A 27 21.65 -4.77 -14.87
CA GLU A 27 20.49 -5.62 -14.65
C GLU A 27 20.89 -6.62 -13.56
N ILE A 28 20.39 -6.37 -12.35
CA ILE A 28 20.44 -7.34 -11.27
C ILE A 28 19.49 -8.46 -11.71
N PRO A 29 19.93 -9.72 -11.79
CA PRO A 29 19.02 -10.84 -11.98
C PRO A 29 18.20 -10.92 -10.70
N GLN A 30 16.99 -10.38 -10.71
CA GLN A 30 16.01 -10.62 -9.68
C GLN A 30 15.55 -12.06 -9.89
N GLY A 31 16.35 -12.98 -9.35
CA GLY A 31 15.91 -14.33 -9.07
C GLY A 31 14.62 -14.22 -8.30
N GLU A 32 13.58 -14.73 -8.94
CA GLU A 32 12.31 -15.11 -8.37
C GLU A 32 12.59 -15.90 -7.09
N VAL A 33 12.56 -15.19 -5.96
CA VAL A 33 12.40 -15.83 -4.66
C VAL A 33 10.92 -16.11 -4.59
N GLU A 34 10.55 -17.34 -4.94
CA GLU A 34 9.27 -17.95 -4.60
C GLU A 34 9.18 -18.01 -3.06
N GLN A 35 8.85 -16.88 -2.43
CA GLN A 35 8.45 -16.85 -1.03
C GLN A 35 7.02 -17.38 -0.94
N LYS A 36 6.92 -18.69 -0.80
CA LYS A 36 5.73 -19.34 -0.27
C LYS A 36 5.62 -19.03 1.23
N GLN A 37 5.15 -17.83 1.56
CA GLN A 37 4.55 -17.52 2.85
C GLN A 37 3.13 -17.02 2.58
N ILE A 38 2.15 -17.81 3.00
CA ILE A 38 0.76 -17.36 3.05
C ILE A 38 0.70 -16.42 4.27
N GLN A 39 1.05 -15.15 4.06
CA GLN A 39 0.61 -14.07 4.94
C GLN A 39 -0.64 -13.49 4.28
N ASN A 40 -1.79 -13.57 4.94
CA ASN A 40 -2.99 -12.85 4.53
C ASN A 40 -2.70 -11.35 4.65
N THR A 41 -2.05 -10.76 3.64
CA THR A 41 -1.90 -9.30 3.55
C THR A 41 -3.25 -8.75 3.13
N LEU A 42 -4.06 -8.38 4.11
CA LEU A 42 -5.35 -7.73 3.89
C LEU A 42 -5.16 -6.52 2.96
N SER A 43 -6.03 -6.40 1.94
CA SER A 43 -5.88 -5.37 0.92
C SER A 43 -6.32 -3.99 1.44
N PRO A 44 -5.66 -2.89 1.07
CA PRO A 44 -6.16 -1.55 1.32
C PRO A 44 -7.60 -1.34 0.82
N GLN A 45 -8.35 -0.48 1.48
CA GLN A 45 -9.68 -0.05 1.05
C GLN A 45 -9.80 1.47 1.09
N THR A 46 -10.57 2.01 0.14
CA THR A 46 -10.76 3.46 -0.02
C THR A 46 -12.25 3.78 -0.07
N ASN A 47 -12.64 4.84 0.64
CA ASN A 47 -13.95 5.44 0.55
C ASN A 47 -13.79 6.92 0.15
N SER A 48 -14.50 7.34 -0.90
CA SER A 48 -14.43 8.70 -1.45
C SER A 48 -15.77 9.43 -1.35
N GLU A 49 -16.60 9.11 -0.35
CA GLU A 49 -17.87 9.80 -0.11
C GLU A 49 -17.64 11.24 0.37
N GLY A 50 -18.47 12.16 -0.13
CA GLY A 50 -18.32 13.58 0.13
C GLY A 50 -17.10 14.17 -0.57
N SER A 51 -16.38 15.03 0.14
CA SER A 51 -15.21 15.77 -0.32
C SER A 51 -13.90 15.28 0.29
N VAL A 52 -13.94 14.20 1.06
CA VAL A 52 -12.78 13.61 1.73
C VAL A 52 -12.62 12.17 1.26
N GLU A 53 -11.47 11.88 0.68
CA GLU A 53 -11.04 10.51 0.43
C GLU A 53 -10.37 9.95 1.69
N VAL A 54 -10.84 8.79 2.14
CA VAL A 54 -10.30 8.05 3.27
C VAL A 54 -9.82 6.70 2.78
N GLU A 55 -8.51 6.47 2.86
CA GLU A 55 -7.87 5.19 2.58
C GLU A 55 -7.42 4.55 3.90
N VAL A 56 -7.69 3.25 4.05
CA VAL A 56 -7.30 2.43 5.19
C VAL A 56 -6.47 1.25 4.71
N ILE A 57 -5.26 1.14 5.27
CA ILE A 57 -4.29 0.10 4.93
C ILE A 57 -3.99 -0.70 6.21
N PRO A 58 -4.40 -1.97 6.29
CA PRO A 58 -3.97 -2.85 7.38
C PRO A 58 -2.44 -2.99 7.36
N VAL A 59 -1.78 -2.80 8.51
CA VAL A 59 -0.31 -2.84 8.64
C VAL A 59 0.12 -4.13 9.32
N GLU A 60 -0.42 -4.41 10.50
CA GLU A 60 -0.12 -5.61 11.29
C GLU A 60 -1.41 -6.13 11.90
N ILE A 61 -1.90 -7.26 11.39
CA ILE A 61 -3.08 -7.98 11.89
C ILE A 61 -2.69 -9.46 11.98
N SER A 62 -2.44 -9.95 13.19
CA SER A 62 -2.03 -11.34 13.44
C SER A 62 -2.52 -11.81 14.80
N ASP A 63 -2.76 -13.11 14.90
CA ASP A 63 -2.99 -13.88 16.13
C ASP A 63 -1.79 -13.89 17.11
N THR A 64 -0.59 -13.57 16.64
CA THR A 64 0.64 -13.55 17.44
C THR A 64 1.04 -12.17 17.94
N SER A 65 0.34 -11.12 17.51
CA SER A 65 0.58 -9.74 17.94
C SER A 65 -0.44 -9.32 18.98
N ASP A 66 0.03 -8.62 20.02
CA ASP A 66 -0.84 -8.01 21.03
C ASP A 66 -1.51 -6.73 20.51
N LEU A 67 -0.98 -6.15 19.42
CA LEU A 67 -1.43 -4.88 18.87
C LEU A 67 -1.75 -5.00 17.38
N TRP A 68 -2.87 -4.41 16.98
CA TRP A 68 -3.31 -4.36 15.60
C TRP A 68 -3.24 -2.93 15.07
N GLN A 69 -2.72 -2.76 13.86
CA GLN A 69 -2.39 -1.45 13.31
C GLN A 69 -2.99 -1.20 11.93
N PHE A 70 -3.50 0.02 11.75
CA PHE A 70 -4.08 0.49 10.49
C PHE A 70 -3.49 1.85 10.13
N LYS A 71 -2.88 1.96 8.95
CA LYS A 71 -2.53 3.26 8.38
C LYS A 71 -3.79 3.89 7.79
N ILE A 72 -4.05 5.14 8.16
CA ILE A 72 -5.16 5.95 7.65
C ILE A 72 -4.57 7.11 6.84
N VAL A 73 -5.10 7.33 5.64
CA VAL A 73 -4.78 8.49 4.81
C VAL A 73 -6.07 9.24 4.49
N LEU A 74 -6.08 10.53 4.80
CA LEU A 74 -7.20 11.43 4.56
C LEU A 74 -6.75 12.53 3.60
N ASN A 75 -7.46 12.69 2.50
CA ASN A 75 -7.17 13.68 1.48
C ASN A 75 -8.41 14.50 1.13
N THR A 76 -8.29 15.83 1.15
CA THR A 76 -9.35 16.74 0.71
C THR A 76 -8.76 18.04 0.17
N HIS A 77 -9.58 18.80 -0.55
CA HIS A 77 -9.23 20.13 -1.07
C HIS A 77 -10.23 21.21 -0.67
N SER A 78 -11.23 20.87 0.16
CA SER A 78 -12.37 21.77 0.43
C SER A 78 -12.74 21.89 1.90
N VAL A 79 -12.39 20.93 2.76
CA VAL A 79 -12.74 20.93 4.19
C VAL A 79 -11.54 20.75 5.09
N GLU A 80 -11.64 21.21 6.33
CA GLU A 80 -10.60 21.04 7.35
C GLU A 80 -10.74 19.68 8.04
N LEU A 81 -9.61 19.04 8.33
CA LEU A 81 -9.54 17.73 8.98
C LEU A 81 -9.13 17.84 10.45
N ASP A 82 -10.00 18.41 11.28
CA ASP A 82 -9.77 18.73 12.70
C ASP A 82 -10.16 17.61 13.69
N GLN A 83 -10.63 16.47 13.20
CA GLN A 83 -11.16 15.41 14.04
C GLN A 83 -10.04 14.69 14.82
N ASP A 84 -10.33 14.27 16.05
CA ASP A 84 -9.49 13.32 16.78
C ASP A 84 -9.81 11.89 16.30
N LEU A 85 -8.95 11.35 15.44
CA LEU A 85 -9.14 10.01 14.87
C LEU A 85 -9.21 8.92 15.94
N THR A 86 -8.66 9.15 17.14
CA THR A 86 -8.78 8.17 18.23
C THR A 86 -10.18 8.10 18.83
N LYS A 87 -11.01 9.13 18.61
CA LYS A 87 -12.37 9.24 19.14
C LYS A 87 -13.45 8.88 18.13
N ILE A 88 -13.14 8.99 16.85
CA ILE A 88 -14.09 8.77 15.77
C ILE A 88 -13.82 7.48 14.98
N THR A 89 -12.85 6.66 15.41
CA THR A 89 -12.57 5.38 14.76
C THR A 89 -12.73 4.22 15.72
N LEU A 90 -13.45 3.19 15.27
CA LEU A 90 -13.69 1.94 15.99
C LEU A 90 -13.26 0.76 15.14
N LEU A 91 -12.79 -0.29 15.81
CA LEU A 91 -12.67 -1.61 15.23
C LEU A 91 -13.89 -2.43 15.70
N VAL A 92 -14.51 -3.18 14.80
CA VAL A 92 -15.70 -3.99 15.07
C VAL A 92 -15.43 -5.42 14.64
N ASP A 93 -15.74 -6.40 15.50
CA ASP A 93 -15.58 -7.83 15.18
C ASP A 93 -16.83 -8.45 14.51
N ASP A 94 -16.72 -9.71 14.11
CA ASP A 94 -17.79 -10.50 13.49
C ASP A 94 -19.01 -10.77 14.39
N LYS A 95 -18.95 -10.37 15.66
CA LYS A 95 -20.06 -10.46 16.63
C LYS A 95 -20.65 -9.09 16.95
N GLY A 96 -20.11 -8.01 16.36
CA GLY A 96 -20.54 -6.64 16.59
C GLY A 96 -20.01 -6.02 17.88
N ASN A 97 -18.96 -6.58 18.50
CA ASN A 97 -18.29 -5.90 19.61
C ASN A 97 -17.44 -4.75 19.05
N GLU A 98 -17.48 -3.60 19.72
CA GLU A 98 -16.73 -2.40 19.35
C GLU A 98 -15.48 -2.23 20.23
N TYR A 99 -14.36 -1.88 19.60
CA TYR A 99 -13.06 -1.66 20.25
C TYR A 99 -12.55 -0.26 19.88
N GLN A 100 -12.20 0.51 20.90
CA GLN A 100 -11.64 1.85 20.74
C GLN A 100 -10.17 1.78 20.37
N SER A 101 -9.69 2.73 19.57
CA SER A 101 -8.25 2.86 19.32
C SER A 101 -7.51 3.30 20.58
N LEU A 102 -6.27 2.80 20.73
CA LEU A 102 -5.37 3.13 21.82
C LEU A 102 -4.61 4.44 21.56
N SER A 103 -4.18 4.64 20.31
CA SER A 103 -3.34 5.78 19.93
C SER A 103 -3.47 6.12 18.44
N TRP A 104 -3.09 7.37 18.15
CA TRP A 104 -2.85 7.89 16.80
C TRP A 104 -1.42 8.39 16.70
N GLU A 105 -0.64 7.82 15.79
CA GLU A 105 0.71 8.27 15.46
C GLU A 105 0.73 8.84 14.04
N GLY A 106 0.60 10.16 13.93
CA GLY A 106 0.55 10.83 12.62
C GLY A 106 0.32 12.32 12.70
N ALA A 107 -0.16 12.89 11.60
CA ALA A 107 -0.46 14.31 11.51
C ALA A 107 -1.48 14.75 12.59
N PRO A 108 -1.20 15.86 13.32
CA PRO A 108 -2.14 16.38 14.31
C PRO A 108 -3.44 16.86 13.63
N PRO A 109 -4.51 17.13 14.40
CA PRO A 109 -5.71 17.78 13.90
C PRO A 109 -5.44 19.07 13.11
N GLY A 110 -6.15 19.26 12.00
CA GLY A 110 -6.10 20.43 11.12
C GLY A 110 -5.57 20.13 9.71
N GLY A 111 -5.64 21.14 8.84
CA GLY A 111 -5.17 21.05 7.45
C GLY A 111 -6.12 20.27 6.53
N HIS A 112 -5.60 19.86 5.36
CA HIS A 112 -6.37 19.23 4.27
C HIS A 112 -5.80 17.88 3.80
N HIS A 113 -4.67 17.47 4.39
CA HIS A 113 -4.07 16.15 4.20
C HIS A 113 -3.59 15.64 5.55
N ARG A 114 -4.01 14.45 5.95
CA ARG A 114 -3.57 13.81 7.18
C ARG A 114 -3.24 12.36 6.91
N GLU A 115 -2.12 11.90 7.45
CA GLU A 115 -1.77 10.48 7.47
C GLU A 115 -1.21 10.09 8.82
N GLY A 116 -1.35 8.82 9.16
CA GLY A 116 -0.86 8.25 10.42
C GLY A 116 -1.34 6.83 10.64
N VAL A 117 -0.99 6.28 11.80
CA VAL A 117 -1.33 4.91 12.20
C VAL A 117 -2.22 4.93 13.44
N LEU A 118 -3.34 4.25 13.36
CA LEU A 118 -4.15 3.89 14.52
C LEU A 118 -3.70 2.53 15.06
N THR A 119 -3.59 2.43 16.38
CA THR A 119 -3.26 1.18 17.09
C THR A 119 -4.44 0.74 17.94
N PHE A 120 -4.73 -0.57 17.96
CA PHE A 120 -5.76 -1.23 18.75
C PHE A 120 -5.15 -2.40 19.51
N ASP A 121 -5.76 -2.82 20.63
CA ASP A 121 -5.50 -4.15 21.19
C ASP A 121 -5.94 -5.21 20.16
N SER A 122 -5.21 -6.33 20.11
CA SER A 122 -5.64 -7.47 19.30
C SER A 122 -6.90 -8.12 19.87
N ILE A 123 -7.69 -8.72 18.99
CA ILE A 123 -8.95 -9.37 19.38
C ILE A 123 -8.70 -10.87 19.55
N SER A 124 -8.98 -11.37 20.75
CA SER A 124 -8.80 -12.79 21.09
C SER A 124 -10.09 -13.41 21.65
N PRO A 125 -10.54 -14.57 21.13
CA PRO A 125 -9.98 -15.29 19.98
C PRO A 125 -10.11 -14.48 18.67
N GLN A 126 -9.23 -14.74 17.70
CA GLN A 126 -9.25 -14.03 16.42
C GLN A 126 -10.64 -14.20 15.74
N PRO A 127 -11.32 -13.10 15.38
CA PRO A 127 -12.61 -13.14 14.72
C PRO A 127 -12.48 -13.58 13.26
N SER A 128 -13.59 -13.99 12.64
CA SER A 128 -13.59 -14.37 11.21
C SER A 128 -13.53 -13.17 10.27
N SER A 129 -13.96 -12.00 10.73
CA SER A 129 -13.90 -10.74 10.00
C SER A 129 -13.79 -9.57 10.95
N ILE A 130 -13.32 -8.46 10.43
CA ILE A 130 -13.28 -7.17 11.11
C ILE A 130 -13.77 -6.05 10.22
N GLU A 131 -14.26 -4.98 10.85
CA GLU A 131 -14.62 -3.73 10.20
C GLU A 131 -13.99 -2.55 10.94
N LEU A 132 -13.28 -1.68 10.23
CA LEU A 132 -12.89 -0.37 10.73
C LEU A 132 -14.00 0.63 10.37
N VAL A 133 -14.56 1.30 11.39
CA VAL A 133 -15.61 2.30 11.23
C VAL A 133 -15.02 3.66 11.53
N VAL A 134 -15.05 4.57 10.56
CA VAL A 134 -14.60 5.97 10.70
C VAL A 134 -15.82 6.87 10.62
N ARG A 135 -16.11 7.61 11.70
CA ARG A 135 -17.33 8.42 11.86
C ARG A 135 -17.10 9.92 11.62
N ASP A 136 -18.15 10.62 11.26
CA ASP A 136 -18.26 12.08 11.33
C ASP A 136 -17.15 12.87 10.59
N ILE A 137 -16.69 12.37 9.44
CA ILE A 137 -15.78 13.11 8.55
C ILE A 137 -16.58 13.66 7.37
N ASP A 138 -16.55 14.98 7.18
CA ASP A 138 -17.29 15.69 6.12
C ASP A 138 -18.81 15.44 6.16
N GLY A 139 -19.39 15.34 7.37
CA GLY A 139 -20.82 15.12 7.56
C GLY A 139 -21.33 13.74 7.15
N ILE A 140 -20.44 12.81 6.78
CA ILE A 140 -20.77 11.40 6.57
C ILE A 140 -20.76 10.70 7.92
N GLU A 141 -21.91 10.10 8.29
CA GLU A 141 -22.13 9.48 9.60
C GLU A 141 -21.12 8.35 9.87
N GLU A 142 -20.98 7.39 8.94
CA GLU A 142 -20.03 6.29 9.04
C GLU A 142 -19.44 5.93 7.67
N ARG A 143 -18.12 5.73 7.61
CA ARG A 143 -17.41 5.03 6.54
C ARG A 143 -16.91 3.70 7.09
N LYS A 144 -17.16 2.61 6.36
CA LYS A 144 -16.88 1.23 6.81
C LYS A 144 -15.90 0.54 5.87
N PHE A 145 -14.91 -0.11 6.46
CA PHE A 145 -13.86 -0.84 5.75
C PHE A 145 -13.75 -2.24 6.33
N SER A 146 -14.04 -3.28 5.55
CA SER A 146 -14.28 -4.62 6.10
C SER A 146 -13.38 -5.68 5.49
N TRP A 147 -12.79 -6.55 6.32
CA TRP A 147 -11.88 -7.61 5.89
C TRP A 147 -12.23 -8.96 6.51
N ASN A 148 -12.03 -10.03 5.75
CA ASN A 148 -12.03 -11.41 6.28
C ASN A 148 -10.61 -11.76 6.73
N LEU A 149 -10.48 -12.45 7.86
CA LEU A 149 -9.20 -12.81 8.47
C LEU A 149 -8.75 -14.25 8.16
#